data_AF-A0A925X279-F1
#
_entry.id   AF-A0A925X279-F1
#
_cell.length_a   1.000
_cell.length_b   1.000
_cell.length_c   1.000
_cell.angle_alpha   90.00
_cell.angle_beta   90.00
_cell.angle_gamma   90.00
#
_symmetry.space_group_name_H-M   'P 1'
#
loop_
_entity.id
_entity.type
_entity.pdbx_description
1 polymer ?
#
loop_
_entity_poly.entity_id
_entity_poly.type
_entity_poly.pdbx_seq_one_letter_code
_entity_poly.pdbx_strand_id
1 'polypeptide(L)'
;MNWGQSVVRVPSPKTAHHEGGDHRFIPLFPELRPHLLAAFKAAADGSEFVITRYRQQSSNLRTQLERICVKAGVKTWPKLFHNMRSTRQTELSEMYPEHVVCSWLGNSSRVARKHYLQLTDAHFEKAAQNPAQPAHAKRGQALTREHRNDENSLTCQPVAVGGNGGQGDHYPRQDSNL
;
A
#
# COMPACT_ATOMS: atom_id res chain seq x y z
N MET A 1 1.76 16.46 19.53
CA MET A 1 2.79 15.80 18.68
C MET A 1 3.89 15.29 19.59
N ASN A 2 4.54 14.17 19.26
CA ASN A 2 5.74 13.71 19.97
C ASN A 2 6.97 13.89 19.07
N TRP A 3 7.74 14.95 19.32
CA TRP A 3 8.93 15.31 18.54
C TRP A 3 10.10 14.34 18.74
N GLY A 4 10.27 13.79 19.95
CA GLY A 4 11.35 12.87 20.27
C GLY A 4 11.17 11.51 19.59
N GLN A 5 9.94 11.01 19.54
CA GLN A 5 9.61 9.75 18.88
C GLN A 5 9.27 9.92 17.39
N SER A 6 9.22 11.15 16.87
CA SER A 6 8.75 11.44 15.50
C SER A 6 7.38 10.80 15.22
N VAL A 7 6.42 10.98 16.14
CA VAL A 7 5.07 10.42 16.04
C VAL A 7 4.02 11.52 16.22
N VAL A 8 2.96 11.45 15.42
CA VAL A 8 1.77 12.30 15.56
C VAL A 8 0.57 11.43 15.94
N ARG A 9 -0.07 11.77 17.06
CA ARG A 9 -1.39 11.24 17.43
C ARG A 9 -2.46 12.05 16.70
N VAL A 10 -3.29 11.38 15.92
CA VAL A 10 -4.43 11.99 15.22
C VAL A 10 -5.72 11.44 15.82
N PRO A 11 -6.58 12.27 16.43
CA PRO A 11 -7.86 11.81 16.95
C PRO A 11 -8.79 11.37 15.81
N SER A 12 -9.67 10.43 16.12
CA SER A 12 -10.66 9.87 15.22
C SER A 12 -12.04 9.89 15.88
N PRO A 13 -12.65 11.09 16.09
CA PRO A 13 -13.90 11.21 16.86
C PRO A 13 -15.05 10.36 16.31
N LYS A 14 -15.12 10.21 14.98
CA LYS A 14 -16.17 9.45 14.29
C LYS A 14 -16.15 7.96 14.64
N THR A 15 -14.99 7.42 15.00
CA THR A 15 -14.80 5.99 15.32
C THR A 15 -14.52 5.77 16.80
N ALA A 16 -14.65 6.81 17.64
CA ALA A 16 -14.35 6.74 19.07
C ALA A 16 -15.26 5.78 19.84
N HIS A 17 -16.44 5.44 19.31
CA HIS A 17 -17.34 4.44 19.89
C HIS A 17 -16.88 3.00 19.67
N HIS A 18 -15.89 2.77 18.80
CA HIS A 18 -15.28 1.47 18.59
C HIS A 18 -14.01 1.33 19.44
N GLU A 19 -13.81 0.16 20.04
CA GLU A 19 -12.62 -0.13 20.86
C GLU A 19 -11.33 0.08 20.03
N GLY A 20 -10.41 0.88 20.57
CA GLY A 20 -9.17 1.27 19.87
C GLY A 20 -9.34 2.19 18.66
N GLY A 21 -10.56 2.71 18.41
CA GLY A 21 -10.90 3.54 17.25
C GLY A 21 -10.89 5.04 17.50
N ASP A 22 -10.57 5.51 18.71
CA ASP A 22 -10.64 6.92 19.12
C ASP A 22 -9.46 7.76 18.61
N HIS A 23 -8.35 7.12 18.24
CA HIS A 23 -7.18 7.78 17.68
C HIS A 23 -6.39 6.85 16.77
N ARG A 24 -5.41 7.42 16.05
CA ARG A 24 -4.39 6.68 15.34
C ARG A 24 -3.04 7.37 15.48
N PHE A 25 -1.98 6.58 15.41
CA PHE A 25 -0.62 7.10 15.38
C PHE A 25 -0.09 7.05 13.96
N ILE A 26 0.51 8.14 13.51
CA ILE A 26 1.20 8.24 12.23
C ILE A 26 2.65 8.67 12.46
N PRO A 27 3.60 8.21 11.63
CA PRO A 27 4.95 8.75 11.66
C PRO A 27 4.90 10.24 11.31
N LEU A 28 5.69 11.03 12.03
CA LEU A 28 6.02 12.39 11.62
C LEU A 28 7.00 12.28 10.45
N PHE A 29 6.45 12.26 9.24
CA PHE A 29 7.23 12.15 8.02
C PHE A 29 8.30 13.27 7.95
N PRO A 30 9.55 12.95 7.57
CA PRO A 30 10.66 13.92 7.57
C PRO A 30 10.35 15.20 6.79
N GLU A 31 9.64 15.08 5.67
CA GLU A 31 9.22 16.21 4.83
C GLU A 31 8.27 17.18 5.56
N LEU A 32 7.50 16.72 6.54
CA LEU A 32 6.57 17.57 7.30
C LEU A 32 7.24 18.24 8.49
N ARG A 33 8.31 17.63 9.04
CA ARG A 33 8.99 18.11 10.24
C ARG A 33 9.41 19.58 10.17
N PRO A 34 10.09 20.09 9.12
CA PRO A 34 10.52 21.50 9.11
C PRO A 34 9.34 22.47 9.10
N HIS A 35 8.26 22.15 8.38
CA HIS A 35 7.08 23.00 8.30
C HIS A 35 6.31 23.06 9.63
N LEU A 36 6.13 21.90 10.27
CA LEU A 36 5.46 21.82 11.56
C LEU A 36 6.30 22.46 12.67
N LEU A 37 7.62 22.33 12.62
CA LEU A 37 8.51 22.97 13.58
C LEU A 37 8.52 24.49 13.42
N ALA A 38 8.51 25.00 12.19
CA ALA A 38 8.37 26.43 11.92
C ALA A 38 7.04 26.97 12.47
N ALA A 39 5.93 26.27 12.23
CA ALA A 39 4.63 26.63 12.78
C ALA A 39 4.61 26.60 14.31
N PHE A 40 5.23 25.60 14.93
CA PHE A 40 5.35 25.50 16.39
C PHE A 40 6.15 26.66 16.98
N LYS A 41 7.30 27.01 16.38
CA LYS A 41 8.15 28.13 16.83
C LYS A 41 7.47 29.50 16.67
N ALA A 42 6.59 29.65 15.69
CA ALA A 42 5.85 30.88 15.45
C ALA A 42 4.58 31.00 16.32
N ALA A 43 4.15 29.93 16.98
CA ALA A 43 2.97 29.93 17.82
C ALA A 43 3.26 30.58 19.17
N ALA A 44 2.25 31.25 19.75
CA ALA A 44 2.36 31.78 21.10
C ALA A 44 2.43 30.64 22.13
N ASP A 45 3.10 30.88 23.26
CA ASP A 45 3.17 29.91 24.34
C ASP A 45 1.77 29.47 24.79
N GLY A 46 1.60 28.17 25.00
CA GLY A 46 0.31 27.57 25.34
C GLY A 46 -0.66 27.37 24.16
N SER A 47 -0.26 27.68 22.92
CA SER A 47 -1.10 27.41 21.74
C SER A 47 -1.40 25.91 21.59
N GLU A 48 -2.69 25.56 21.59
CA GLU A 48 -3.15 24.17 21.52
C GLU A 48 -3.14 23.59 20.10
N PHE A 49 -3.46 24.41 19.09
CA PHE A 49 -3.69 23.95 17.72
C PHE A 49 -2.55 24.33 16.78
N VAL A 50 -2.14 23.37 15.95
CA VAL A 50 -1.16 23.60 14.86
C VAL A 50 -1.75 24.48 13.76
N ILE A 51 -3.05 24.28 13.44
CA ILE A 51 -3.78 25.08 12.47
C ILE A 51 -4.84 25.87 13.25
N THR A 52 -4.59 27.16 13.44
CA THR A 52 -5.44 28.05 14.25
C THR A 52 -6.54 28.72 13.44
N ARG A 53 -6.34 28.90 12.13
CA ARG A 53 -7.22 29.71 11.26
C ARG A 53 -8.57 29.07 10.93
N TYR A 54 -8.65 27.74 10.86
CA TYR A 54 -9.81 27.01 10.30
C TYR A 54 -10.48 26.14 11.35
N ARG A 55 -11.01 26.76 12.41
CA ARG A 55 -11.64 26.05 13.55
C ARG A 55 -13.16 25.95 13.43
N GLN A 56 -13.78 26.82 12.64
CA GLN A 56 -15.22 26.74 12.35
C GLN A 56 -15.48 25.74 11.21
N GLN A 57 -16.56 24.96 11.36
CA GLN A 57 -16.89 23.86 10.47
C GLN A 57 -17.23 24.28 9.02
N SER A 58 -17.53 25.56 8.81
CA SER A 58 -17.79 26.17 7.50
C SER A 58 -16.51 26.53 6.71
N SER A 59 -15.32 26.27 7.24
CA SER A 59 -14.05 26.64 6.60
C SER A 59 -13.78 25.79 5.34
N ASN A 60 -13.88 26.40 4.16
CA ASN A 60 -13.62 25.71 2.89
C ASN A 60 -12.14 25.76 2.48
N LEU A 61 -11.40 24.68 2.78
CA LEU A 61 -10.00 24.52 2.40
C LEU A 61 -9.78 24.30 0.89
N ARG A 62 -10.83 23.87 0.16
CA ARG A 62 -10.73 23.57 -1.28
C ARG A 62 -10.45 24.83 -2.09
N THR A 63 -11.20 25.91 -1.84
CA THR A 63 -11.05 27.16 -2.59
C THR A 63 -9.65 27.74 -2.45
N GLN A 64 -9.05 27.67 -1.26
CA GLN A 64 -7.69 28.18 -1.08
C GLN A 64 -6.66 27.30 -1.82
N LEU A 65 -6.84 25.99 -1.83
CA LEU A 65 -5.96 25.08 -2.59
C LEU A 65 -6.07 25.33 -4.10
N GLU A 66 -7.29 25.53 -4.63
CA GLU A 66 -7.50 25.87 -6.04
C GLU A 66 -6.76 27.15 -6.44
N ARG A 67 -6.81 28.19 -5.61
CA ARG A 67 -6.04 29.43 -5.84
C ARG A 67 -4.54 29.18 -5.84
N ILE A 68 -4.04 28.31 -4.97
CA ILE A 68 -2.62 27.94 -4.93
C ILE A 68 -2.23 27.22 -6.22
N CYS A 69 -3.04 26.27 -6.69
CA CYS A 69 -2.80 25.58 -7.96
C CYS A 69 -2.71 26.57 -9.14
N VAL A 70 -3.67 27.50 -9.24
CA VAL A 70 -3.67 28.53 -10.29
C VAL A 70 -2.40 29.39 -10.21
N LYS A 71 -2.01 29.83 -9.01
CA LYS A 71 -0.79 30.63 -8.80
C LYS A 71 0.48 29.86 -9.16
N ALA A 72 0.47 28.54 -8.98
CA ALA A 72 1.58 27.66 -9.35
C ALA A 72 1.56 27.25 -10.83
N GLY A 73 0.62 27.73 -11.65
CA GLY A 73 0.48 27.33 -13.05
C GLY A 73 -0.01 25.90 -13.24
N VAL A 74 -0.56 25.27 -12.19
CA VAL A 74 -1.04 23.90 -12.22
C VAL A 74 -2.54 23.89 -12.51
N LYS A 75 -2.94 23.17 -13.56
CA LYS A 75 -4.37 22.96 -13.86
C LYS A 75 -5.04 22.21 -12.71
N THR A 76 -6.13 22.76 -12.19
CA THR A 76 -6.90 22.12 -11.12
C THR A 76 -7.59 20.85 -11.59
N TRP A 77 -7.77 19.90 -10.68
CA TRP A 77 -8.43 18.61 -10.95
C TRP A 77 -9.56 18.34 -9.95
N PRO A 78 -10.54 17.49 -10.29
CA PRO A 78 -11.64 17.18 -9.38
C PRO A 78 -11.15 16.43 -8.13
N LYS A 79 -11.88 16.57 -7.01
CA LYS A 79 -11.64 15.83 -5.76
C LYS A 79 -10.23 15.98 -5.17
N LEU A 80 -9.64 17.19 -5.24
CA LEU A 80 -8.29 17.54 -4.78
C LEU A 80 -7.76 16.74 -3.57
N PHE A 81 -8.37 16.89 -2.39
CA PHE A 81 -7.90 16.21 -1.16
C PHE A 81 -8.06 14.69 -1.19
N HIS A 82 -9.09 14.17 -1.86
CA HIS A 82 -9.25 12.72 -2.00
C HIS A 82 -8.15 12.15 -2.88
N ASN A 83 -7.83 12.83 -3.99
CA ASN A 83 -6.78 12.39 -4.90
C ASN A 83 -5.39 12.52 -4.26
N MET A 84 -5.09 13.62 -3.57
CA MET A 84 -3.81 13.76 -2.84
C MET A 84 -3.64 12.65 -1.79
N ARG A 85 -4.70 12.30 -1.07
CA ARG A 85 -4.69 11.18 -0.14
C ARG A 85 -4.52 9.84 -0.85
N SER A 86 -5.11 9.68 -2.03
CA SER A 86 -4.94 8.50 -2.88
C SER A 86 -3.49 8.32 -3.28
N THR A 87 -2.89 9.35 -3.87
CA THR A 87 -1.48 9.36 -4.26
C THR A 87 -0.58 9.01 -3.09
N ARG A 88 -0.76 9.67 -1.94
CA ARG A 88 0.09 9.39 -0.77
C ARG A 88 -0.06 7.97 -0.24
N GLN A 89 -1.25 7.39 -0.32
CA GLN A 89 -1.45 6.00 0.07
C GLN A 89 -0.75 5.03 -0.89
N THR A 90 -0.79 5.28 -2.19
CA THR A 90 -0.08 4.48 -3.20
C THR A 90 1.42 4.48 -2.93
N GLU A 91 2.03 5.67 -2.79
CA GLU A 91 3.46 5.82 -2.45
C GLU A 91 3.86 5.05 -1.19
N LEU A 92 3.05 5.13 -0.13
CA LEU A 92 3.33 4.42 1.11
C LEU A 92 3.17 2.91 0.96
N SER A 93 2.23 2.44 0.13
CA SER A 93 1.98 1.02 -0.10
C SER A 93 3.08 0.36 -0.93
N GLU A 94 3.83 1.16 -1.71
CA GLU A 94 5.04 0.70 -2.40
C GLU A 94 6.23 0.50 -1.45
N MET A 95 6.24 1.21 -0.31
CA MET A 95 7.35 1.19 0.65
C MET A 95 7.07 0.32 1.89
N TYR A 96 5.82 0.19 2.29
CA TYR A 96 5.43 -0.44 3.55
C TYR A 96 4.30 -1.46 3.36
N PRO A 97 4.22 -2.49 4.22
CA PRO A 97 3.13 -3.46 4.15
C PRO A 97 1.75 -2.79 4.25
N GLU A 98 0.79 -3.30 3.46
CA GLU A 98 -0.55 -2.73 3.34
C GLU A 98 -1.24 -2.48 4.69
N HIS A 99 -1.17 -3.45 5.62
CA HIS A 99 -1.82 -3.34 6.92
C HIS A 99 -1.25 -2.19 7.78
N VAL A 100 0.04 -1.88 7.64
CA VAL A 100 0.70 -0.75 8.32
C VAL A 100 0.18 0.56 7.77
N VAL A 101 0.15 0.70 6.44
CA VAL A 101 -0.36 1.90 5.77
C VAL A 101 -1.85 2.14 6.08
N CYS A 102 -2.65 1.07 6.08
CA CYS A 102 -4.06 1.11 6.44
C CYS A 102 -4.27 1.60 7.88
N SER A 103 -3.43 1.13 8.82
CA SER A 103 -3.46 1.60 10.22
C SER A 103 -3.15 3.10 10.33
N TRP A 104 -2.10 3.58 9.64
CA TRP A 104 -1.75 5.01 9.65
C TRP A 104 -2.82 5.90 9.03
N LEU A 105 -3.36 5.49 7.88
CA LEU A 105 -4.31 6.30 7.15
C LEU A 105 -5.73 6.17 7.72
N GLY A 106 -6.06 5.09 8.42
CA GLY A 106 -7.39 4.87 9.00
C GLY A 106 -8.41 4.40 7.96
N ASN A 107 -8.02 3.47 7.08
CA ASN A 107 -8.94 2.74 6.20
C ASN A 107 -8.69 1.23 6.29
N SER A 108 -9.60 0.43 5.74
CA SER A 108 -9.43 -1.03 5.70
C SER A 108 -8.67 -1.46 4.44
N SER A 109 -7.96 -2.59 4.51
CA SER A 109 -7.27 -3.18 3.35
C SER A 109 -8.21 -3.43 2.17
N ARG A 110 -9.48 -3.78 2.42
CA ARG A 110 -10.47 -3.91 1.35
C ARG A 110 -10.70 -2.59 0.61
N VAL A 111 -10.79 -1.48 1.33
CA VAL A 111 -10.89 -0.13 0.75
C VAL A 111 -9.57 0.26 0.08
N ALA A 112 -8.43 -0.13 0.66
CA ALA A 112 -7.10 0.06 0.09
C ALA A 112 -6.92 -0.62 -1.29
N ARG A 113 -7.31 -1.89 -1.42
CA ARG A 113 -7.17 -2.61 -2.70
C ARG A 113 -8.09 -2.08 -3.78
N LYS A 114 -9.32 -1.67 -3.42
CA LYS A 114 -10.30 -1.16 -4.38
C LYS A 114 -9.89 0.17 -5.02
N HIS A 115 -9.14 1.00 -4.30
CA HIS A 115 -8.92 2.39 -4.71
C HIS A 115 -7.44 2.78 -4.89
N TYR A 116 -6.47 1.99 -4.44
CA TYR A 116 -5.08 2.45 -4.27
C TYR A 116 -4.02 1.60 -4.99
N LEU A 117 -4.43 0.68 -5.87
CA LEU A 117 -3.57 0.00 -6.84
C LEU A 117 -3.52 0.79 -8.15
N GLN A 118 -3.21 2.08 -8.07
CA GLN A 118 -3.09 2.89 -9.29
C GLN A 118 -1.80 2.48 -10.01
N LEU A 119 -1.95 2.00 -11.24
CA LEU A 119 -0.82 1.80 -12.15
C LEU A 119 -0.27 3.17 -12.52
N THR A 120 1.05 3.33 -12.47
CA THR A 120 1.75 4.60 -12.75
C THR A 120 2.79 4.34 -13.82
N ASP A 121 3.18 5.37 -14.57
CA ASP A 121 4.23 5.24 -15.60
C ASP A 121 5.55 4.76 -14.98
N ALA A 122 5.86 5.21 -13.76
CA ALA A 122 7.00 4.74 -12.99
C ALA A 122 6.96 3.22 -12.71
N HIS A 123 5.78 2.61 -12.56
CA HIS A 123 5.65 1.16 -12.46
C HIS A 123 6.04 0.45 -13.75
N PHE A 124 5.69 1.01 -14.92
CA PHE A 124 6.11 0.47 -16.20
C PHE A 124 7.62 0.57 -16.40
N GLU A 125 8.20 1.74 -16.13
CA GLU A 125 9.65 1.96 -16.22
C GLU A 125 10.44 1.01 -15.32
N LYS A 126 10.03 0.90 -14.05
CA LYS A 126 10.67 0.01 -13.07
C LYS A 126 10.56 -1.46 -13.46
N ALA A 127 9.41 -1.89 -13.99
CA ALA A 127 9.22 -3.27 -14.44
C ALA A 127 10.06 -3.59 -15.69
N ALA A 128 10.19 -2.64 -16.62
CA ALA A 128 10.99 -2.79 -17.83
C ALA A 128 12.50 -2.84 -17.56
N GLN A 129 12.97 -2.20 -16.50
CA GLN A 129 14.40 -2.12 -16.14
C GLN A 129 14.95 -3.36 -15.43
N ASN A 130 14.09 -4.21 -14.86
CA ASN A 130 14.54 -5.44 -14.19
C ASN A 130 14.49 -6.63 -15.17
N PRO A 131 15.62 -7.09 -15.73
CA PRO A 131 15.62 -8.38 -16.42
C PRO A 131 15.25 -9.46 -15.41
N ALA A 132 14.24 -10.28 -15.74
CA ALA A 132 13.83 -11.41 -14.93
C ALA A 132 15.06 -12.26 -14.58
N GLN A 133 15.45 -12.28 -13.30
CA GLN A 133 16.42 -13.26 -12.84
C GLN A 133 15.78 -14.65 -12.98
N PRO A 134 16.37 -15.59 -13.73
CA PRO A 134 15.85 -16.94 -13.76
C PRO A 134 16.04 -17.55 -12.37
N ALA A 135 14.94 -17.64 -11.62
CA ALA A 135 14.92 -18.41 -10.38
C ALA A 135 15.09 -19.90 -10.73
N HIS A 136 16.08 -20.52 -10.09
CA HIS A 136 16.39 -21.95 -10.05
C HIS A 136 17.31 -22.53 -11.15
N ALA A 137 18.61 -22.25 -11.02
CA ALA A 137 19.65 -23.20 -11.44
C ALA A 137 19.67 -24.40 -10.47
N LYS A 138 19.58 -25.60 -11.05
CA LYS A 138 19.42 -26.91 -10.40
C LYS A 138 20.48 -27.21 -9.32
N ARG A 139 20.06 -27.81 -8.20
CA ARG A 139 20.95 -28.64 -7.37
C ARG A 139 20.40 -30.06 -7.32
N GLY A 140 20.90 -30.89 -8.23
CA GLY A 140 20.78 -32.34 -8.10
C GLY A 140 21.62 -32.78 -6.91
N GLN A 141 21.01 -33.54 -6.00
CA GLN A 141 21.74 -34.46 -5.13
C GLN A 141 20.98 -35.79 -5.16
N ALA A 142 21.61 -36.75 -5.83
CA ALA A 142 21.29 -38.16 -5.71
C ALA A 142 21.54 -38.58 -4.26
N LEU A 143 20.55 -39.14 -3.59
CA LEU A 143 20.73 -39.91 -2.37
C LEU A 143 20.54 -41.38 -2.72
N THR A 144 21.67 -42.06 -2.95
CA THR A 144 21.78 -43.50 -2.75
C THR A 144 21.75 -43.77 -1.25
N ARG A 145 20.89 -44.69 -0.80
CA ARG A 145 21.24 -45.62 0.29
C ARG A 145 20.32 -46.83 0.31
N GLU A 146 20.99 -47.97 0.49
CA GLU A 146 20.52 -49.33 0.37
C GLU A 146 19.68 -49.83 1.55
N HIS A 147 18.86 -50.84 1.25
CA HIS A 147 18.39 -51.97 2.06
C HIS A 147 18.25 -51.82 3.58
N ARG A 148 17.00 -51.94 4.05
CA ARG A 148 16.67 -52.85 5.14
C ARG A 148 15.27 -53.44 4.93
N ASN A 149 15.23 -54.77 4.87
CA ASN A 149 14.04 -55.58 4.80
C ASN A 149 13.18 -55.37 6.06
N ASP A 150 11.87 -55.25 5.89
CA ASP A 150 10.90 -55.80 6.83
C ASP A 150 9.66 -56.22 6.04
N GLU A 151 9.35 -57.51 6.17
CA GLU A 151 8.18 -58.17 5.61
C GLU A 151 6.92 -57.64 6.31
N ASN A 152 5.96 -57.14 5.54
CA ASN A 152 4.56 -57.43 5.88
C ASN A 152 3.68 -57.45 4.64
N SER A 153 3.13 -58.62 4.42
CA SER A 153 2.14 -59.01 3.42
C SER A 153 0.87 -58.19 3.57
N LEU A 154 0.42 -57.54 2.49
CA LEU A 154 -1.00 -57.31 2.20
C LEU A 154 -1.15 -57.15 0.68
N THR A 155 -1.67 -58.22 0.07
CA THR A 155 -2.03 -58.35 -1.33
C THR A 155 -3.17 -57.41 -1.71
N CYS A 156 -3.02 -56.64 -2.78
CA CYS A 156 -4.14 -56.08 -3.56
C CYS A 156 -3.83 -56.22 -5.05
N GLN A 157 -4.73 -56.89 -5.76
CA GLN A 157 -4.64 -57.21 -7.19
C GLN A 157 -4.81 -55.95 -8.08
N PRO A 158 -4.33 -55.98 -9.35
CA PRO A 158 -4.48 -54.87 -10.27
C PRO A 158 -5.84 -54.91 -10.98
N VAL A 159 -6.48 -53.74 -11.11
CA VAL A 159 -7.50 -53.50 -12.14
C VAL A 159 -6.98 -52.40 -13.06
N ALA A 160 -6.97 -52.70 -14.35
CA ALA A 160 -6.48 -51.83 -15.41
C ALA A 160 -7.64 -51.13 -16.15
N VAL A 161 -7.25 -50.03 -16.79
CA VAL A 161 -7.81 -49.40 -18.00
C VAL A 161 -8.89 -48.32 -17.82
N GLY A 162 -8.56 -47.14 -18.36
CA GLY A 162 -9.51 -46.10 -18.77
C GLY A 162 -8.78 -44.81 -19.15
N GLY A 163 -8.28 -44.71 -20.38
CA GLY A 163 -7.61 -43.51 -20.91
C GLY A 163 -8.55 -42.49 -21.57
N ASN A 164 -8.08 -41.24 -21.65
CA ASN A 164 -8.30 -40.23 -22.71
C ASN A 164 -7.42 -39.01 -22.31
N GLY A 165 -6.48 -38.48 -23.11
CA GLY A 165 -6.69 -37.86 -24.43
C GLY A 165 -7.56 -36.61 -24.26
N GLY A 166 -7.15 -35.35 -24.43
CA GLY A 166 -5.98 -34.71 -25.02
C GLY A 166 -6.21 -33.18 -25.07
N GLN A 167 -5.20 -32.44 -25.54
CA GLN A 167 -5.22 -31.03 -26.01
C GLN A 167 -5.44 -29.95 -24.91
N GLY A 168 -4.67 -28.88 -24.78
CA GLY A 168 -3.68 -28.28 -25.68
C GLY A 168 -4.03 -26.82 -25.95
N ASP A 169 -4.12 -25.98 -24.91
CA ASP A 169 -4.54 -24.58 -25.10
C ASP A 169 -3.35 -23.68 -25.47
N HIS A 170 -3.25 -23.50 -26.78
CA HIS A 170 -2.50 -22.50 -27.51
C HIS A 170 -3.15 -21.11 -27.29
N TYR A 171 -2.46 -20.18 -26.62
CA TYR A 171 -2.87 -18.77 -26.56
C TYR A 171 -2.09 -17.94 -27.60
N PRO A 172 -2.74 -17.46 -28.68
CA PRO A 172 -2.13 -16.54 -29.61
C PRO A 172 -2.13 -15.11 -29.04
N ARG A 173 -0.95 -14.49 -28.99
CA ARG A 173 -0.82 -13.02 -28.83
C ARG A 173 -1.17 -12.37 -30.17
N GLN A 174 -2.24 -11.57 -30.19
CA GLN A 174 -2.47 -10.58 -31.23
C GLN A 174 -2.56 -9.19 -30.60
N ASP A 175 -1.60 -8.37 -31.00
CA ASP A 175 -1.69 -6.97 -31.38
C ASP A 175 -2.22 -5.94 -30.38
N SER A 176 -1.28 -5.09 -29.97
CA SER A 176 -1.31 -3.63 -30.12
C SER A 176 -2.69 -2.97 -30.27
N ASN A 177 -3.02 -2.07 -29.34
CA ASN A 177 -3.36 -0.68 -29.66
C ASN A 177 -3.48 0.15 -28.37
N LEU A 178 -2.78 1.29 -28.40
CA LEU A 178 -3.05 2.60 -27.75
C LEU A 178 -3.66 2.63 -26.35
#